data_AF-A0A1Q7T7B3-F1
#
_entry.id   AF-A0A1Q7T7B3-F1
#
_cell.length_a   1.000
_cell.length_b   1.000
_cell.length_c   1.000
_cell.angle_alpha   90.00
_cell.angle_beta   90.00
_cell.angle_gamma   90.00
#
_symmetry.space_group_name_H-M   'P 1'
#
loop_
_entity.id
_entity.type
_entity.pdbx_description
1 polymer ?
#
loop_
_entity_poly.entity_id
_entity_poly.type
_entity_poly.pdbx_seq_one_letter_code
_entity_poly.pdbx_strand_id
1 'polypeptide(L)'
;MAGQGSAGPFGGPRGDLLVSTRVIEHPFFIRKGEGIHCELPISVWEALRGARIRVPTPQGEAVLVVPPATQAGQVFRLRGQGVPRPGDDAPGDLFVTVRVDVPGGLDARSDELVRELERLLPLTARGDLERYRGGTA
;
A
#
# COMPACT_ATOMS: atom_id res chain seq x y z
N MET A 1 -5.80 18.48 -29.58
CA MET A 1 -7.13 19.04 -29.88
C MET A 1 -7.04 19.75 -31.22
N ALA A 2 -7.82 19.26 -32.19
CA ALA A 2 -7.75 19.73 -33.56
C ALA A 2 -8.17 21.21 -33.67
N GLY A 3 -7.39 22.02 -34.40
CA GLY A 3 -7.72 23.42 -34.67
C GLY A 3 -7.68 24.38 -33.48
N GLN A 4 -7.19 23.91 -32.32
CA GLN A 4 -7.02 24.72 -31.10
C GLN A 4 -5.60 25.30 -30.94
N GLY A 5 -4.71 25.02 -31.90
CA GLY A 5 -3.38 25.61 -31.97
C GLY A 5 -3.39 27.00 -32.60
N SER A 6 -2.19 27.48 -32.90
CA SER A 6 -1.97 28.81 -33.48
C SER A 6 -2.64 28.97 -34.84
N ALA A 7 -3.05 30.20 -35.16
CA ALA A 7 -3.58 30.55 -36.48
C ALA A 7 -2.55 30.26 -37.59
N GLY A 8 -3.02 29.66 -38.69
CA GLY A 8 -2.18 29.42 -39.86
C GLY A 8 -1.88 30.73 -40.60
N PRO A 9 -0.69 30.86 -41.22
CA PRO A 9 -0.37 32.03 -42.03
C PRO A 9 -1.32 32.16 -43.23
N PHE A 10 -1.58 33.40 -43.67
CA PHE A 10 -2.41 33.74 -44.85
C PHE A 10 -3.84 33.18 -44.84
N GLY A 11 -4.47 33.07 -43.66
CA GLY A 11 -5.82 32.52 -43.54
C GLY A 11 -5.87 31.00 -43.60
N GLY A 12 -4.72 30.33 -43.48
CA GLY A 12 -4.62 28.88 -43.35
C GLY A 12 -5.28 28.33 -42.08
N PRO A 13 -5.61 27.03 -42.07
CA PRO A 13 -6.26 26.39 -40.93
C PRO A 13 -5.40 26.50 -39.67
N ARG A 14 -6.06 26.58 -38.50
CA ARG A 14 -5.37 26.56 -37.20
C ARG A 14 -4.63 25.23 -37.02
N GLY A 15 -3.46 25.29 -36.40
CA GLY A 15 -2.73 24.11 -35.94
C GLY A 15 -3.44 23.41 -34.79
N ASP A 16 -2.78 22.40 -34.22
CA ASP A 16 -3.34 21.59 -33.13
C ASP A 16 -2.70 21.93 -31.79
N LEU A 17 -3.51 21.84 -30.73
CA LEU A 17 -3.01 21.89 -29.35
C LEU A 17 -2.64 20.49 -28.89
N LEU A 18 -1.36 20.28 -28.57
CA LEU A 18 -0.86 19.08 -27.92
C LEU A 18 -0.83 19.30 -26.40
N VAL A 19 -1.62 18.51 -25.67
CA VAL A 19 -1.62 18.52 -24.20
C VAL A 19 -0.86 17.30 -23.73
N SER A 20 0.25 17.51 -23.02
CA SER A 20 0.96 16.45 -22.31
C SER A 20 0.70 16.59 -20.81
N THR A 21 0.28 15.51 -20.18
CA THR A 21 0.04 15.46 -18.74
C THR A 21 1.23 14.86 -18.04
N ARG A 22 1.72 15.50 -16.98
CA ARG A 22 2.69 14.93 -16.05
C ARG A 22 1.97 14.64 -14.74
N VAL A 23 2.03 13.38 -14.30
CA VAL A 23 1.50 12.98 -13.00
C VAL A 23 2.61 13.18 -11.97
N ILE A 24 2.32 13.95 -10.92
CA ILE A 24 3.21 14.11 -9.77
C ILE A 24 3.11 12.90 -8.85
N GLU A 25 4.18 12.60 -8.13
CA GLU A 25 4.17 11.53 -7.13
C GLU A 25 3.23 11.88 -5.97
N HIS A 26 2.41 10.91 -5.56
CA HIS A 26 1.54 11.05 -4.41
C HIS A 26 2.22 10.48 -3.17
N PRO A 27 2.18 11.16 -2.00
CA PRO A 27 2.92 10.74 -0.81
C PRO A 27 2.47 9.38 -0.24
N PHE A 28 1.22 8.98 -0.52
CA PHE A 28 0.62 7.75 0.01
C PHE A 28 0.33 6.67 -1.04
N PHE A 29 0.18 7.05 -2.31
CA PHE A 29 -0.28 6.15 -3.37
C PHE A 29 0.79 6.04 -4.44
N ILE A 30 1.15 4.82 -4.78
CA ILE A 30 2.12 4.53 -5.83
C ILE A 30 1.38 3.78 -6.93
N ARG A 31 1.34 4.37 -8.13
CA ARG A 31 0.80 3.71 -9.31
C ARG A 31 1.87 2.80 -9.91
N LYS A 32 1.62 1.49 -9.96
CA LYS A 32 2.50 0.51 -10.63
C LYS A 32 1.70 -0.19 -11.71
N GLY A 33 1.99 0.13 -12.97
CA GLY A 33 1.18 -0.30 -14.10
C GLY A 33 -0.26 0.18 -13.96
N GLU A 34 -1.19 -0.78 -13.87
CA GLU A 34 -2.62 -0.51 -13.71
C GLU A 34 -3.10 -0.54 -12.26
N GLY A 35 -2.26 -1.00 -11.33
CA GLY A 35 -2.60 -1.08 -9.91
C GLY A 35 -2.19 0.16 -9.14
N ILE A 36 -2.97 0.48 -8.11
CA ILE A 36 -2.56 1.43 -7.07
C ILE A 36 -2.04 0.64 -5.88
N HIS A 37 -0.93 1.09 -5.31
CA HIS A 37 -0.33 0.50 -4.13
C HIS A 37 -0.26 1.54 -3.03
N CYS A 38 -0.50 1.12 -1.78
CA CYS A 38 -0.21 1.92 -0.61
C CYS A 38 0.36 1.03 0.50
N GLU A 39 1.02 1.67 1.47
CA GLU A 39 1.49 1.03 2.68
C GLU A 39 0.63 1.51 3.85
N LEU A 40 0.09 0.57 4.62
CA LEU A 40 -0.82 0.88 5.72
C LEU A 40 -0.23 0.36 7.04
N PRO A 41 0.06 1.24 8.01
CA PRO A 41 0.48 0.81 9.33
C PRO A 41 -0.72 0.19 10.08
N ILE A 42 -0.48 -0.97 10.68
CA ILE A 42 -1.40 -1.62 11.63
C ILE A 42 -0.65 -1.89 12.93
N SER A 43 -1.32 -1.84 14.07
CA SER A 43 -0.71 -2.20 15.35
C SER A 43 -0.42 -3.69 15.42
N VAL A 44 0.57 -4.07 16.24
CA VAL A 44 0.84 -5.48 16.58
C VAL A 44 -0.41 -6.21 17.11
N TRP A 45 -1.30 -5.50 17.81
CA TRP A 45 -2.53 -6.08 18.37
C TRP A 45 -3.56 -6.41 17.29
N GLU A 46 -3.73 -5.51 16.31
CA GLU A 46 -4.59 -5.74 15.15
C GLU A 46 -4.04 -6.88 14.27
N ALA A 47 -2.73 -6.96 14.12
CA ALA A 47 -2.09 -8.07 13.41
C ALA A 47 -2.34 -9.42 14.12
N LEU A 48 -2.26 -9.45 15.45
CA LEU A 48 -2.49 -10.65 16.26
C LEU A 48 -3.96 -11.08 16.27
N ARG A 49 -4.89 -10.16 16.53
CA ARG A 49 -6.31 -10.45 16.79
C ARG A 49 -7.23 -10.28 15.58
N GLY A 50 -6.73 -9.68 14.50
CA GLY A 50 -7.53 -9.22 13.39
C GLY A 50 -8.23 -7.89 13.71
N ALA A 51 -8.63 -7.18 12.65
CA ALA A 51 -9.24 -5.87 12.74
C ALA A 51 -10.11 -5.56 11.51
N ARG A 52 -10.97 -4.54 11.65
CA ARG A 52 -11.69 -3.93 10.52
C ARG A 52 -11.31 -2.47 10.48
N ILE A 53 -10.52 -2.08 9.50
CA ILE A 53 -9.92 -0.75 9.41
C ILE A 53 -10.38 -0.04 8.13
N ARG A 54 -10.43 1.29 8.17
CA ARG A 54 -10.73 2.11 7.00
C ARG A 54 -9.45 2.45 6.27
N VAL A 55 -9.45 2.27 4.96
CA VAL A 55 -8.31 2.51 4.08
C VAL A 55 -8.68 3.61 3.10
N PRO A 56 -7.89 4.69 3.01
CA PRO A 56 -8.07 5.70 1.97
C PRO A 56 -7.90 5.07 0.58
N THR A 57 -8.77 5.45 -0.34
CA THR A 57 -8.71 5.07 -1.76
C THR A 57 -8.72 6.33 -2.63
N PRO A 58 -8.32 6.26 -3.90
CA PRO A 58 -8.41 7.41 -4.81
C PRO A 58 -9.83 7.96 -4.98
N GLN A 59 -10.87 7.19 -4.62
CA GLN A 59 -12.28 7.57 -4.75
C GLN A 59 -12.97 7.88 -3.41
N GLY A 60 -12.30 7.66 -2.27
CA GLY A 60 -12.90 7.83 -0.95
C GLY A 60 -12.27 6.91 0.09
N GLU A 61 -13.08 6.09 0.75
CA GLU A 61 -12.63 5.12 1.76
C GLU A 61 -13.21 3.73 1.48
N ALA A 62 -12.44 2.70 1.79
CA ALA A 62 -12.87 1.31 1.76
C ALA A 62 -12.59 0.63 3.11
N VAL A 63 -13.38 -0.39 3.46
CA VAL A 63 -13.14 -1.20 4.66
C VAL A 63 -12.24 -2.37 4.30
N LEU A 64 -11.10 -2.48 4.97
CA LEU A 64 -10.22 -3.65 4.93
C LEU A 64 -10.45 -4.51 6.17
N VAL A 65 -10.72 -5.80 5.94
CA VAL A 65 -10.77 -6.80 7.00
C VAL A 65 -9.39 -7.44 7.10
N VAL A 66 -8.69 -7.17 8.20
CA VAL A 66 -7.40 -7.77 8.53
C VAL A 66 -7.68 -9.04 9.32
N PRO A 67 -7.30 -10.23 8.82
CA PRO A 67 -7.48 -11.47 9.56
C PRO A 67 -6.50 -11.55 10.76
N PRO A 68 -6.83 -12.35 11.79
CA PRO A 68 -5.88 -12.67 12.85
C PRO A 68 -4.60 -13.30 12.29
N ALA A 69 -3.49 -13.14 13.02
CA ALA A 69 -2.16 -13.59 12.63
C ALA A 69 -1.65 -13.03 11.28
N THR A 70 -2.06 -11.81 10.91
CA THR A 70 -1.55 -11.11 9.72
C THR A 70 -0.06 -10.81 9.88
N GLN A 71 0.72 -11.07 8.83
CA GLN A 71 2.17 -10.86 8.84
C GLN A 71 2.54 -9.49 8.29
N ALA A 72 3.68 -8.95 8.75
CA ALA A 72 4.26 -7.75 8.16
C ALA A 72 4.60 -7.99 6.67
N GLY A 73 4.30 -7.01 5.82
CA GLY A 73 4.50 -7.09 4.37
C GLY A 73 3.42 -7.85 3.60
N GLN A 74 2.42 -8.41 4.29
CA GLN A 74 1.28 -9.07 3.64
C GLN A 74 0.51 -8.06 2.78
N VAL A 75 0.06 -8.49 1.59
CA VAL A 75 -0.63 -7.61 0.64
C VAL A 75 -2.09 -8.01 0.54
N PHE A 76 -2.97 -7.04 0.77
CA PHE A 76 -4.42 -7.19 0.59
C PHE A 76 -4.87 -6.51 -0.68
N ARG A 77 -5.73 -7.18 -1.46
CA ARG A 77 -6.30 -6.64 -2.70
C ARG A 77 -7.73 -6.18 -2.46
N LEU A 78 -7.95 -4.87 -2.59
CA LEU A 78 -9.27 -4.25 -2.61
C LEU A 78 -9.70 -4.06 -4.06
N ARG A 79 -10.63 -4.93 -4.50
CA ARG A 79 -11.10 -4.95 -5.89
C ARG A 79 -11.93 -3.72 -6.22
N GLY A 80 -11.64 -3.10 -7.36
CA GLY A 80 -12.39 -1.92 -7.84
C GLY A 80 -12.19 -0.65 -7.00
N GLN A 81 -11.15 -0.63 -6.14
CA GLN A 81 -10.80 0.53 -5.31
C GLN A 81 -9.55 1.28 -5.82
N GLY A 82 -9.11 0.97 -7.05
CA GLY A 82 -8.02 1.65 -7.75
C GLY A 82 -8.52 2.71 -8.72
N VAL A 83 -7.63 3.26 -9.56
CA VAL A 83 -7.98 4.34 -10.49
C VAL A 83 -8.80 3.84 -11.70
N PRO A 84 -9.69 4.66 -12.27
CA PRO A 84 -10.38 4.35 -13.53
C PRO A 84 -9.38 4.17 -14.67
N ARG A 85 -9.67 3.26 -15.60
CA ARG A 85 -8.87 3.07 -16.81
C ARG A 85 -9.48 3.87 -17.97
N PRO A 86 -8.65 4.48 -18.83
CA PRO A 86 -9.15 5.08 -20.06
C PRO A 86 -9.84 4.02 -20.94
N GLY A 87 -11.13 4.21 -21.23
CA GLY A 87 -11.89 3.32 -22.12
C GLY A 87 -12.48 2.06 -21.48
N ASP A 88 -12.39 1.92 -20.15
CA ASP A 88 -13.01 0.83 -19.39
C ASP A 88 -13.88 1.44 -18.27
N ASP A 89 -15.08 0.90 -18.07
CA ASP A 89 -16.00 1.41 -17.04
C ASP A 89 -15.62 0.92 -15.63
N ALA A 90 -14.81 -0.15 -15.53
CA ALA A 90 -14.41 -0.71 -14.26
C ALA A 90 -13.14 -0.04 -13.70
N PRO A 91 -13.14 0.43 -12.44
CA PRO A 91 -11.92 0.90 -11.78
C PRO A 91 -10.95 -0.26 -11.56
N GLY A 92 -9.65 0.06 -11.58
CA GLY A 92 -8.58 -0.87 -11.23
C GLY A 92 -8.61 -1.28 -9.75
N ASP A 93 -7.55 -1.93 -9.29
CA ASP A 93 -7.46 -2.42 -7.92
C ASP A 93 -6.49 -1.62 -7.05
N LEU A 94 -6.75 -1.65 -5.74
CA LEU A 94 -5.85 -1.14 -4.71
C LEU A 94 -5.19 -2.31 -3.98
N PHE A 95 -3.86 -2.29 -3.93
CA PHE A 95 -3.02 -3.24 -3.21
C PHE A 95 -2.47 -2.56 -1.96
N VAL A 96 -2.89 -3.05 -0.81
CA VAL A 96 -2.52 -2.53 0.51
C VAL A 96 -1.47 -3.44 1.11
N THR A 97 -0.22 -2.97 1.19
CA THR A 97 0.84 -3.68 1.93
C THR A 97 0.76 -3.26 3.39
N VAL A 98 0.59 -4.21 4.31
CA VAL A 98 0.56 -3.87 5.73
C VAL A 98 1.98 -3.78 6.31
N ARG A 99 2.22 -2.74 7.10
CA ARG A 99 3.38 -2.64 7.99
C ARG A 99 2.89 -2.78 9.42
N VAL A 100 3.58 -3.58 10.23
CA VAL A 100 3.24 -3.73 11.65
C VAL A 100 4.05 -2.72 12.46
N ASP A 101 3.35 -1.82 13.14
CA ASP A 101 3.93 -0.85 14.07
C ASP A 101 3.89 -1.43 15.49
N VAL A 102 5.05 -1.37 16.16
CA VAL A 102 5.26 -1.88 17.51
C VAL A 102 5.38 -0.70 18.47
N PRO A 103 4.60 -0.64 19.56
CA PRO A 103 4.68 0.47 20.51
C PRO A 103 6.04 0.50 21.22
N GLY A 104 6.60 1.69 21.36
CA GLY A 104 7.79 1.94 22.19
C GLY A 104 7.42 2.33 23.62
N GLY A 105 8.42 2.41 24.50
CA GLY A 105 8.25 2.97 25.85
C GLY A 105 7.47 2.06 26.81
N LEU A 106 7.81 0.77 26.86
CA LEU A 106 7.21 -0.17 27.80
C LEU A 106 7.58 0.20 29.24
N ASP A 107 6.57 0.38 30.10
CA ASP A 107 6.76 0.49 31.54
C ASP A 107 6.97 -0.90 32.18
N ALA A 108 7.28 -0.92 33.48
CA ALA A 108 7.59 -2.19 34.18
C ALA A 108 6.46 -3.22 34.05
N ARG A 109 5.20 -2.78 34.12
CA ARG A 109 4.04 -3.67 34.00
C ARG A 109 3.88 -4.21 32.58
N SER A 110 4.07 -3.37 31.57
CA SER A 110 3.94 -3.76 30.17
C SER A 110 5.06 -4.72 29.75
N ASP A 111 6.29 -4.51 30.24
CA ASP A 111 7.41 -5.44 30.04
C ASP A 111 7.10 -6.83 30.62
N GLU A 112 6.56 -6.89 31.84
CA GLU A 112 6.14 -8.16 32.47
C GLU A 112 5.11 -8.92 31.62
N LEU A 113 4.09 -8.22 31.11
CA LEU A 113 3.06 -8.82 30.26
C LEU A 113 3.64 -9.32 28.92
N VAL A 114 4.57 -8.57 28.34
CA VAL A 114 5.24 -8.98 27.09
C VAL A 114 6.09 -10.24 27.32
N ARG A 115 6.82 -10.34 28.44
CA ARG A 115 7.58 -11.55 28.80
C ARG A 115 6.67 -12.77 28.99
N GLU A 116 5.53 -12.57 29.64
CA GLU A 116 4.56 -13.66 29.78
C GLU A 116 4.04 -14.11 28.42
N LEU A 117 3.73 -13.17 27.52
CA LEU A 117 3.29 -13.46 26.17
C LEU A 117 4.37 -14.20 25.36
N GLU A 118 5.64 -13.80 25.47
CA GLU A 118 6.77 -14.48 24.81
C GLU A 118 6.91 -15.94 25.27
N ARG A 119 6.71 -16.20 26.57
CA ARG A 119 6.73 -17.56 27.11
C ARG A 119 5.57 -18.41 26.60
N LEU A 120 4.39 -17.82 26.42
CA LEU A 120 3.19 -18.52 25.92
C LEU A 120 3.23 -18.74 24.41
N LEU A 121 3.86 -17.83 23.66
CA LEU A 121 3.90 -17.83 22.19
C LEU A 121 5.37 -17.75 21.69
N PRO A 122 6.16 -18.83 21.85
CA PRO A 122 7.54 -18.85 21.39
C PRO A 122 7.60 -18.73 19.86
N LEU A 123 8.39 -17.77 19.36
CA LEU A 123 8.56 -17.49 17.94
C LEU A 123 10.03 -17.52 17.53
N THR A 124 10.38 -18.34 16.55
CA THR A 124 11.75 -18.43 16.01
C THR A 124 11.93 -17.54 14.79
N ALA A 125 11.95 -16.21 14.98
CA ALA A 125 12.00 -15.25 13.87
C ALA A 125 13.27 -15.33 12.99
N ARG A 126 14.36 -15.93 13.49
CA ARG A 126 15.66 -16.02 12.81
C ARG A 126 16.06 -17.45 12.43
N GLY A 127 15.14 -18.42 12.49
CA GLY A 127 15.47 -19.84 12.26
C GLY A 127 16.16 -20.08 10.91
N ASP A 128 15.68 -19.42 9.86
CA ASP A 128 16.24 -19.54 8.52
C ASP A 128 17.66 -18.95 8.38
N LEU A 129 18.13 -18.13 9.32
CA LEU A 129 19.48 -17.54 9.24
C LEU A 129 20.58 -18.53 9.64
N GLU A 130 20.22 -19.62 10.33
CA GLU A 130 21.18 -20.66 10.72
C GLU A 130 21.86 -21.31 9.50
N ARG A 131 21.14 -21.41 8.38
CA ARG A 131 21.67 -21.93 7.10
C ARG A 131 22.84 -21.13 6.52
N TYR A 132 23.03 -19.89 6.96
CA TYR A 132 24.11 -19.01 6.51
C TYR A 132 25.29 -18.93 7.50
N ARG A 133 25.20 -19.57 8.67
CA ARG A 133 26.28 -19.55 9.68
C ARG A 133 27.34 -20.64 9.46
N GLY A 134 27.12 -21.57 8.54
CA GLY A 134 27.95 -22.76 8.31
C GLY A 134 28.83 -22.74 7.05
N GLY A 135 29.38 -21.58 6.67
CA GLY A 135 30.44 -21.51 5.66
C GLY A 135 31.78 -21.95 6.25
N THR A 136 32.00 -23.25 6.42
CA THR A 136 33.34 -23.80 6.69
C THR A 136 34.06 -23.97 5.35
N ALA A 137 35.16 -23.24 5.20
CA ALA A 137 36.22 -23.52 4.25
C ALA A 137 36.93 -24.85 4.56
#